data_AF-A0A2V5UMS0-F1
#
_entry.id   AF-A0A2V5UMS0-F1
#
_cell.length_a   1.000
_cell.length_b   1.000
_cell.length_c   1.000
_cell.angle_alpha   90.00
_cell.angle_beta   90.00
_cell.angle_gamma   90.00
#
_symmetry.space_group_name_H-M   'P 1'
#
loop_
_entity.id
_entity.type
_entity.pdbx_description
1 polymer ?
#
loop_
_entity_poly.entity_id
_entity_poly.type
_entity_poly.pdbx_seq_one_letter_code
_entity_poly.pdbx_strand_id
1 'polypeptide(L)' 'MADKLSKQRENAPGQWYVDMSCALCRLCLEEAPNLLAYNRDETAVHFFKQPETPEETDAAQRAMDVCPTLAIGNDG' A
#
# COMPACT_ATOMS: atom_id res chain seq x y z
N MET A 1 2.88 10.87 7.06
CA MET A 1 1.97 9.84 7.58
C MET A 1 0.78 9.80 6.66
N ALA A 2 0.30 8.60 6.35
CA ALA A 2 -0.68 8.40 5.28
C ALA A 2 -2.01 9.08 5.60
N ASP A 3 -2.68 9.61 4.58
CA ASP A 3 -3.99 10.27 4.71
C ASP A 3 -5.12 9.35 4.24
N LYS A 4 -5.91 8.86 5.19
CA LYS A 4 -7.08 8.02 4.92
C LYS A 4 -8.20 8.70 4.13
N LEU A 5 -8.19 10.02 4.01
CA LEU A 5 -9.13 10.76 3.15
C LEU A 5 -8.66 10.82 1.70
N SER A 6 -7.39 10.46 1.44
CA SER A 6 -6.72 10.53 0.16
C SER A 6 -6.28 9.15 -0.34
N LYS A 7 -7.04 8.08 -0.05
CA LYS A 7 -6.72 6.71 -0.51
C LYS A 7 -6.80 6.62 -2.04
N GLN A 8 -5.89 5.85 -2.65
CA GLN A 8 -6.05 5.42 -4.06
C GLN A 8 -7.40 4.70 -4.20
N ARG A 9 -8.09 4.92 -5.32
CA ARG A 9 -9.44 4.36 -5.55
C ARG A 9 -9.42 2.85 -5.74
N GLU A 10 -8.30 2.33 -6.21
CA GLU A 10 -8.05 0.93 -6.52
C GLU A 10 -7.72 0.11 -5.28
N ASN A 11 -7.47 0.74 -4.12
CA ASN A 11 -7.26 0.00 -2.88
C ASN A 11 -8.46 -0.92 -2.60
N ALA A 12 -8.16 -2.19 -2.32
CA ALA A 12 -9.11 -3.12 -1.77
C ALA A 12 -9.69 -2.54 -0.47
N PRO A 13 -11.01 -2.69 -0.24
CA PRO A 13 -11.63 -2.19 0.97
C PRO A 13 -11.03 -2.87 2.20
N GLY A 14 -10.62 -2.08 3.19
CA GLY A 14 -10.07 -2.58 4.44
C GLY A 14 -9.15 -1.59 5.13
N GLN A 15 -8.39 -2.14 6.07
CA GLN A 15 -7.51 -1.39 6.96
C GLN A 15 -6.29 -0.83 6.23
N TRP A 16 -5.70 -1.62 5.32
CA TRP A 16 -4.47 -1.27 4.62
C TRP A 16 -4.76 -0.51 3.33
N TYR A 17 -4.03 0.58 3.12
CA TYR A 17 -4.19 1.41 1.93
C TYR A 17 -2.90 2.13 1.56
N VAL A 18 -2.81 2.51 0.30
CA VAL A 18 -1.86 3.52 -0.19
C VAL A 18 -2.63 4.80 -0.51
N ASP A 19 -2.11 5.96 -0.13
CA ASP A 19 -2.71 7.25 -0.45
C ASP A 19 -2.15 7.89 -1.73
N MET A 20 -2.68 9.06 -2.11
CA MET A 20 -2.26 9.81 -3.29
C MET A 20 -0.87 10.47 -3.17
N SER A 21 -0.21 10.41 -2.01
CA SER A 21 1.17 10.91 -1.82
C SER A 21 2.26 9.90 -2.24
N CYS A 22 1.86 8.76 -2.81
CA CYS A 22 2.77 7.77 -3.38
C CYS A 22 3.66 8.39 -4.47
N ALA A 23 4.99 8.28 -4.31
CA ALA A 23 5.97 8.77 -5.28
C ALA A 23 6.44 7.71 -6.29
N LEU A 24 5.74 6.58 -6.39
CA LEU A 24 6.07 5.47 -7.31
C LEU A 24 7.54 4.98 -7.23
N CYS A 25 8.11 4.94 -6.02
CA CYS A 25 9.49 4.47 -5.81
C CYS A 25 9.68 2.95 -5.89
N ARG A 26 8.57 2.19 -5.86
CA ARG A 26 8.49 0.72 -6.04
C ARG A 26 9.05 -0.16 -4.92
N LEU A 27 9.69 0.41 -3.90
CA LEU A 27 10.26 -0.37 -2.78
C LEU A 27 9.23 -1.25 -2.07
N CYS A 28 8.01 -0.76 -1.87
CA CYS A 28 6.95 -1.53 -1.22
C CYS A 28 6.50 -2.77 -2.01
N LEU A 29 6.70 -2.79 -3.34
CA LEU A 29 6.36 -3.93 -4.19
C LEU A 29 7.33 -5.10 -3.99
N GLU A 30 8.58 -4.83 -3.58
CA GLU A 30 9.56 -5.88 -3.26
C GLU A 30 9.21 -6.58 -1.95
N GLU A 31 8.68 -5.82 -0.98
CA GLU A 31 8.30 -6.34 0.34
C GLU A 31 6.97 -7.10 0.35
N ALA A 32 5.98 -6.61 -0.42
CA ALA A 32 4.63 -7.17 -0.44
C ALA A 32 4.06 -7.33 -1.87
N PRO A 33 4.73 -8.09 -2.75
CA PRO A 33 4.29 -8.28 -4.15
C PRO A 33 2.94 -9.01 -4.26
N ASN A 34 2.57 -9.78 -3.24
CA ASN A 34 1.30 -10.52 -3.19
C ASN A 34 0.12 -9.66 -2.68
N LEU A 35 0.36 -8.40 -2.30
CA LEU A 35 -0.66 -7.49 -1.75
C LEU A 35 -0.76 -6.18 -2.54
N LEU A 36 0.35 -5.73 -3.13
CA LEU A 36 0.47 -4.44 -3.79
C LEU A 36 0.68 -4.58 -5.30
N ALA A 37 0.05 -3.69 -6.07
CA ALA A 37 0.20 -3.62 -7.52
C ALA A 37 0.14 -2.17 -8.02
N TYR A 38 0.60 -1.95 -9.26
CA TYR A 38 0.38 -0.68 -9.94
C TYR A 38 -1.10 -0.47 -10.21
N ASN A 39 -1.57 0.76 -10.05
CA ASN A 39 -2.86 1.15 -10.61
C ASN A 39 -2.83 1.05 -12.15
N ARG A 40 -4.01 1.15 -12.77
CA ARG A 40 -4.17 0.94 -14.21
C ARG A 40 -3.33 1.89 -15.07
N ASP A 41 -3.11 3.10 -14.57
CA ASP A 41 -2.34 4.15 -15.25
C ASP A 41 -0.84 4.13 -14.92
N GLU A 42 -0.38 3.15 -14.11
CA GLU A 42 1.00 3.03 -13.62
C GLU A 42 1.55 4.29 -12.95
N THR A 43 0.68 5.11 -12.36
CA THR A 43 1.03 6.37 -11.69
C THR A 43 1.19 6.22 -10.18
N ALA A 44 0.65 5.14 -9.59
CA ALA A 44 0.71 4.86 -8.17
C ALA A 44 0.68 3.35 -7.89
N VAL A 45 1.01 2.99 -6.64
CA VAL A 45 0.82 1.64 -6.10
C VAL A 45 -0.44 1.64 -5.23
N HIS A 46 -1.15 0.52 -5.15
CA HIS A 46 -2.32 0.32 -4.29
C HIS A 46 -2.33 -1.11 -3.73
N PHE A 47 -3.06 -1.34 -2.64
CA PHE A 47 -3.38 -2.69 -2.18
C PHE A 47 -4.45 -3.30 -3.09
N PHE A 48 -4.12 -4.31 -3.89
CA PHE A 48 -5.15 -5.00 -4.70
C PHE A 48 -5.92 -6.05 -3.90
N LYS A 49 -5.37 -6.47 -2.74
CA LYS A 49 -6.07 -7.25 -1.72
C LYS A 49 -5.58 -6.88 -0.32
N GLN A 50 -6.38 -7.18 0.70
CA GLN A 50 -5.98 -7.03 2.10
C GLN A 50 -5.17 -8.26 2.54
N PRO A 51 -4.24 -8.11 3.50
CA PRO A 51 -3.56 -9.26 4.10
C PRO A 51 -4.57 -10.13 4.87
N GLU A 52 -4.51 -11.45 4.64
CA GLU A 52 -5.40 -12.44 5.26
C GLU A 52 -4.65 -13.37 6.22
N THR A 53 -3.32 -13.40 6.14
CA THR A 53 -2.45 -14.22 7.02
C THR A 53 -1.47 -13.35 7.83
N PRO A 54 -0.90 -13.89 8.93
CA PRO A 54 0.14 -13.21 9.68
C PRO A 54 1.35 -12.83 8.81
N GLU A 55 1.78 -13.72 7.91
CA GLU A 55 2.91 -13.47 7.01
C GLU A 55 2.63 -12.32 6.03
N GLU A 56 1.39 -12.22 5.54
CA GLU A 56 0.95 -11.11 4.70
C GLU A 56 0.87 -9.81 5.49
N THR A 57 0.43 -9.86 6.74
CA THR A 57 0.39 -8.69 7.62
C THR A 57 1.80 -8.17 7.90
N ASP A 58 2.75 -9.07 8.16
CA ASP A 58 4.16 -8.72 8.32
C ASP A 58 4.76 -8.12 7.03
N ALA A 59 4.38 -8.66 5.86
CA ALA A 59 4.78 -8.10 4.57
C ALA A 59 4.21 -6.69 4.35
N ALA A 60 2.94 -6.47 4.67
CA ALA A 60 2.30 -5.16 4.59
C ALA A 60 2.97 -4.15 5.53
N GLN A 61 3.34 -4.58 6.73
CA GLN A 61 4.08 -3.75 7.69
C GLN A 61 5.47 -3.38 7.15
N ARG A 62 6.24 -4.35 6.63
CA ARG A 62 7.54 -4.05 5.99
C ARG A 62 7.40 -3.08 4.82
N ALA A 63 6.39 -3.27 3.98
CA ALA A 63 6.08 -2.38 2.87
C ALA A 63 5.82 -0.92 3.35
N MET A 64 5.11 -0.77 4.46
CA MET A 64 4.90 0.52 5.11
C MET A 64 6.20 1.13 5.65
N ASP A 65 7.02 0.33 6.34
CA ASP A 65 8.26 0.77 6.97
C ASP A 65 9.31 1.24 5.94
N VAL A 66 9.35 0.62 4.76
CA VAL A 66 10.26 1.03 3.67
C VAL A 66 9.74 2.20 2.85
N CYS A 67 8.50 2.66 3.07
CA CYS A 67 7.90 3.71 2.25
C CYS A 67 8.52 5.09 2.55
N PRO A 68 9.29 5.69 1.63
CA PRO A 68 10.03 6.93 1.90
C PRO A 68 9.13 8.15 2.08
N THR A 69 7.91 8.12 1.53
CA THR A 69 6.94 9.21 1.65
C THR A 69 5.89 8.95 2.73
N LEU A 70 5.95 7.81 3.42
CA LEU A 70 4.97 7.39 4.42
C LEU A 70 3.53 7.40 3.88
N ALA A 71 3.37 7.01 2.61
CA ALA A 71 2.10 6.98 1.87
C ALA A 71 1.25 5.73 2.15
N ILE A 72 1.77 4.77 2.91
CA ILE A 72 1.09 3.53 3.27
C ILE A 72 0.53 3.67 4.68
N GLY A 73 -0.76 3.35 4.83
CA GLY A 73 -1.50 3.41 6.10
C GLY A 73 -2.18 2.07 6.44
N ASN A 74 -2.43 1.86 7.73
CA ASN A 74 -3.14 0.70 8.29
C ASN A 74 -4.20 1.11 9.33
N ASP A 75 -4.71 2.33 9.25
CA ASP A 75 -5.72 2.90 10.14
C ASP A 75 -7.08 3.07 9.43
N GLY A 76 -7.29 2.25 8.39
CA GLY A 76 -8.32 2.42 7.38
C GLY A 76 -9.74 2.60 7.87
#